data_AF-A0A0G1HHV3-F1
#
_entry.id   AF-A0A0G1HHV3-F1
#
_cell.length_a   1.000
_cell.length_b   1.000
_cell.length_c   1.000
_cell.angle_alpha   90.00
_cell.angle_beta   90.00
_cell.angle_gamma   90.00
#
_symmetry.space_group_name_H-M   'P 1'
#
loop_
_entity.id
_entity.type
_entity.pdbx_description
1 polymer ?
#
loop_
_entity_poly.entity_id
_entity_poly.type
_entity_poly.pdbx_seq_one_letter_code
_entity_poly.pdbx_strand_id
1 'polypeptide(L)'
;MSIQILVDFTKDSTFKNRLREIFNKYDPIKIYQGEDINVDEYDSEIVKIVEKFNTSFELDTFTNAVHLVFIEMFDEEIAGPRNLYFNLAKEVYEFLTHELKQL
;
A
#
# COMPACT_ATOMS: atom_id res chain seq x y z
N MET A 1 14.45 -13.91 -5.17
CA MET A 1 13.69 -14.20 -3.94
C MET A 1 12.30 -13.61 -4.13
N SER A 2 11.25 -14.40 -3.95
CA SER A 2 9.96 -14.21 -4.65
C SER A 2 8.98 -13.31 -3.89
N ILE A 3 8.39 -12.34 -4.59
CA ILE A 3 7.24 -11.50 -4.19
C ILE A 3 6.14 -12.32 -3.49
N GLN A 4 5.99 -13.59 -3.85
CA GLN A 4 5.09 -14.56 -3.23
C GLN A 4 5.18 -14.61 -1.69
N ILE A 5 6.38 -14.47 -1.12
CA ILE A 5 6.56 -14.49 0.35
C ILE A 5 5.91 -13.27 1.00
N LEU A 6 6.08 -12.08 0.43
CA LEU A 6 5.44 -10.85 0.93
C LEU A 6 3.92 -10.91 0.77
N VAL A 7 3.44 -11.48 -0.34
CA VAL A 7 2.00 -11.72 -0.54
C VAL A 7 1.46 -12.68 0.52
N ASP A 8 2.18 -13.74 0.87
CA ASP A 8 1.77 -14.62 1.96
C ASP A 8 1.81 -13.93 3.34
N PHE A 9 2.73 -12.98 3.56
CA PHE A 9 2.72 -12.13 4.76
C PHE A 9 1.52 -11.19 4.83
N THR A 10 0.88 -10.83 3.72
CA THR A 10 -0.41 -10.11 3.80
C THR A 10 -1.54 -10.97 4.40
N LYS A 11 -1.33 -12.28 4.59
CA LYS A 11 -2.23 -13.17 5.35
C LYS A 11 -1.89 -13.18 6.85
N ASP A 12 -0.69 -12.74 7.24
CA ASP A 12 -0.32 -12.52 8.63
C ASP A 12 -0.99 -11.24 9.16
N SER A 13 -1.64 -11.35 10.31
CA SER A 13 -2.43 -10.25 10.86
C SER A 13 -1.55 -9.08 11.30
N THR A 14 -0.32 -9.30 11.75
CA THR A 14 0.56 -8.24 12.25
C THR A 14 1.14 -7.42 11.10
N PHE A 15 1.66 -8.08 10.06
CA PHE A 15 2.17 -7.42 8.87
C PHE A 15 1.08 -6.62 8.15
N LYS A 16 -0.09 -7.25 7.95
CA LYS A 16 -1.24 -6.58 7.32
C LYS A 16 -1.74 -5.41 8.14
N ASN A 17 -1.84 -5.53 9.46
CA ASN A 17 -2.25 -4.43 10.34
C ASN A 17 -1.29 -3.25 10.26
N ARG A 18 0.02 -3.50 10.17
CA ARG A 18 0.98 -2.40 10.02
C ARG A 18 0.81 -1.65 8.71
N LEU A 19 0.55 -2.36 7.61
CA LEU A 19 0.22 -1.71 6.34
C LEU A 19 -1.09 -0.92 6.42
N ARG A 20 -2.13 -1.46 7.06
CA ARG A 20 -3.38 -0.72 7.29
C ARG A 20 -3.17 0.58 8.06
N GLU A 21 -2.37 0.56 9.12
CA GLU A 21 -2.02 1.76 9.88
C GLU A 21 -1.37 2.84 8.99
N ILE A 22 -0.47 2.43 8.08
CA ILE A 22 0.16 3.34 7.12
C ILE A 22 -0.88 3.90 6.15
N PHE A 23 -1.76 3.06 5.60
CA PHE A 23 -2.79 3.51 4.65
C PHE A 23 -3.80 4.45 5.32
N ASN A 24 -4.30 4.11 6.50
CA ASN A 24 -5.24 4.92 7.27
C ASN A 24 -4.64 6.28 7.68
N LYS A 25 -3.34 6.32 7.96
CA LYS A 25 -2.62 7.57 8.26
C LYS A 25 -2.63 8.55 7.10
N TYR A 26 -2.49 8.06 5.86
CA TYR A 26 -2.39 8.92 4.67
C TYR A 26 -3.73 9.14 3.96
N ASP A 27 -4.60 8.14 3.97
CA ASP A 27 -5.99 8.15 3.49
C ASP A 27 -6.19 9.02 2.22
N PRO A 28 -5.53 8.67 1.11
CA PRO A 28 -5.40 9.56 -0.05
C PRO A 28 -6.75 9.91 -0.69
N ILE A 29 -7.74 9.03 -0.56
CA ILE A 29 -9.10 9.20 -1.09
C ILE A 29 -10.14 9.52 -0.01
N LYS A 30 -9.72 9.73 1.24
CA LYS A 30 -10.57 10.16 2.36
C LYS A 30 -11.74 9.22 2.67
N ILE A 31 -11.52 7.92 2.54
CA ILE A 31 -12.55 6.91 2.85
C ILE A 31 -12.46 6.38 4.28
N TYR A 32 -11.32 6.59 4.95
CA TYR A 32 -11.15 6.12 6.33
C TYR A 32 -11.98 6.97 7.31
N GLN A 33 -12.90 6.33 8.04
CA GLN A 33 -13.84 7.01 8.96
C GLN A 33 -13.45 6.94 10.44
N GLY A 34 -12.24 6.46 10.78
CA GLY A 34 -11.74 6.39 12.16
C GLY A 34 -11.79 4.99 12.78
N GLU A 35 -11.47 4.88 14.08
CA GLU A 35 -11.18 3.60 14.77
C GLU A 35 -12.36 2.61 14.87
N ASP A 36 -13.61 3.07 14.68
CA ASP A 36 -14.81 2.25 14.94
C ASP A 36 -15.54 1.75 13.68
N ILE A 37 -15.10 2.12 12.46
CA ILE A 37 -15.82 1.80 11.22
C ILE A 37 -14.82 1.30 10.17
N ASN A 38 -14.82 -0.02 9.96
CA ASN A 38 -14.08 -0.80 8.96
C ASN A 38 -12.54 -0.72 9.00
N VAL A 39 -11.96 -1.74 9.63
CA VAL A 39 -10.50 -2.00 9.65
C VAL A 39 -10.01 -2.58 8.30
N ASP A 40 -10.89 -2.77 7.33
CA ASP A 40 -10.65 -3.48 6.06
C ASP A 40 -10.76 -2.61 4.79
N GLU A 41 -10.99 -1.29 4.92
CA GLU A 41 -11.23 -0.37 3.77
C GLU A 41 -10.13 -0.39 2.70
N TYR A 42 -8.88 -0.67 3.08
CA TYR A 42 -7.72 -0.67 2.17
C TYR A 42 -7.12 -2.07 1.92
N ASP A 43 -7.78 -3.13 2.35
CA ASP A 43 -7.21 -4.48 2.32
C ASP A 43 -6.86 -4.96 0.91
N SER A 44 -7.74 -4.66 -0.05
CA SER A 44 -7.58 -5.11 -1.43
C SER A 44 -6.45 -4.34 -2.12
N GLU A 45 -6.32 -3.05 -1.82
CA GLU A 45 -5.28 -2.15 -2.31
C GLU A 45 -3.93 -2.57 -1.76
N ILE A 46 -3.87 -2.89 -0.47
CA ILE A 46 -2.65 -3.37 0.19
C ILE A 46 -2.12 -4.62 -0.51
N VAL A 47 -2.97 -5.62 -0.77
CA VAL A 47 -2.55 -6.85 -1.47
C VAL A 47 -2.01 -6.53 -2.86
N LYS A 48 -2.75 -5.77 -3.67
CA LYS A 48 -2.32 -5.39 -5.04
C LYS A 48 -1.01 -4.59 -5.04
N ILE A 49 -0.81 -3.70 -4.08
CA ILE A 49 0.41 -2.89 -3.97
C ILE A 49 1.61 -3.76 -3.58
N VAL A 50 1.43 -4.71 -2.66
CA VAL A 50 2.46 -5.68 -2.29
C VAL A 50 2.82 -6.59 -3.46
N GLU A 51 1.84 -7.04 -4.26
CA GLU A 51 2.09 -7.82 -5.48
C GLU A 51 2.91 -7.06 -6.53
N LYS A 52 2.73 -5.73 -6.60
CA LYS A 52 3.49 -4.84 -7.50
C LYS A 52 4.84 -4.41 -6.92
N PHE A 53 5.14 -4.74 -5.66
CA PHE A 53 6.40 -4.33 -5.04
C PHE A 53 7.60 -5.05 -5.65
N ASN A 54 8.64 -4.28 -5.96
CA ASN A 54 9.92 -4.78 -6.41
C ASN A 54 11.03 -3.88 -5.87
N THR A 55 11.99 -4.44 -5.14
CA THR A 55 13.09 -3.69 -4.52
C THR A 55 14.09 -3.08 -5.49
N SER A 56 14.02 -3.46 -6.78
CA SER A 56 14.79 -2.79 -7.84
C SER A 56 14.13 -1.50 -8.35
N PHE A 57 12.90 -1.20 -7.91
CA PHE A 57 12.21 0.01 -8.34
C PHE A 57 12.76 1.24 -7.63
N GLU A 58 12.86 2.33 -8.38
CA GLU A 58 12.97 3.66 -7.79
C GLU A 58 11.64 4.02 -7.09
N LEU A 59 11.73 4.82 -6.02
CA LEU A 59 10.55 5.25 -5.26
C LEU A 59 9.50 5.94 -6.15
N ASP A 60 9.94 6.68 -7.16
CA ASP A 60 9.03 7.34 -8.10
C ASP A 60 8.23 6.31 -8.94
N THR A 61 8.90 5.26 -9.43
CA THR A 61 8.25 4.14 -10.12
C THR A 61 7.26 3.43 -9.21
N PHE A 62 7.63 3.19 -7.95
CA PHE A 62 6.73 2.57 -6.97
C PHE A 62 5.53 3.48 -6.64
N THR A 63 5.75 4.79 -6.50
CA THR A 63 4.68 5.77 -6.29
C THR A 63 3.68 5.76 -7.44
N ASN A 64 4.17 5.62 -8.68
CA ASN A 64 3.30 5.47 -9.84
C ASN A 64 2.49 4.15 -9.78
N ALA A 65 3.11 3.05 -9.38
CA ALA A 65 2.42 1.77 -9.23
C ALA A 65 1.32 1.82 -8.16
N VAL A 66 1.57 2.49 -7.03
CA VAL A 66 0.57 2.72 -5.98
C VAL A 66 -0.61 3.54 -6.52
N HIS A 67 -0.35 4.65 -7.19
CA HIS A 67 -1.40 5.49 -7.79
C HIS A 67 -2.25 4.71 -8.81
N LEU A 68 -1.62 3.91 -9.68
CA LEU A 68 -2.34 3.09 -10.66
C LEU A 68 -3.25 2.03 -10.00
N VAL A 69 -2.88 1.48 -8.84
CA VAL A 69 -3.77 0.57 -8.10
C VAL A 69 -5.02 1.31 -7.64
N PHE A 70 -4.89 2.54 -7.15
CA PHE A 70 -6.05 3.32 -6.74
C PHE A 70 -6.94 3.71 -7.92
N ILE A 71 -6.35 4.09 -9.07
CA ILE A 71 -7.13 4.32 -10.30
C ILE A 71 -7.89 3.04 -10.70
N GLU A 72 -7.24 1.88 -10.64
CA GLU A 72 -7.87 0.60 -10.98
C GLU A 72 -9.05 0.25 -10.06
N MET A 73 -8.96 0.61 -8.77
CA MET A 73 -9.96 0.25 -7.76
C MET A 73 -11.10 1.27 -7.63
N PHE A 74 -10.81 2.56 -7.85
CA PHE A 74 -11.73 3.66 -7.55
C PHE A 74 -12.00 4.62 -8.73
N ASP A 75 -11.41 4.40 -9.90
CA ASP A 75 -11.37 5.35 -11.03
C ASP A 75 -10.43 6.55 -10.79
N GLU A 76 -9.99 7.19 -11.88
CA GLU A 76 -9.10 8.35 -11.86
C GLU A 76 -9.73 9.56 -11.16
N GLU A 77 -11.05 9.74 -11.27
CA GLU A 77 -11.75 10.87 -10.64
C GLU A 77 -11.64 10.81 -9.11
N ILE A 78 -11.84 9.64 -8.52
CA ILE A 78 -11.78 9.46 -7.05
C ILE A 78 -10.33 9.37 -6.57
N ALA A 79 -9.47 8.64 -7.30
CA ALA A 79 -8.05 8.52 -6.94
C ALA A 79 -7.32 9.87 -6.93
N GLY A 80 -7.72 10.77 -7.83
CA GLY A 80 -7.13 12.09 -7.93
C GLY A 80 -5.65 12.05 -8.37
N PRO A 81 -4.89 13.12 -8.13
CA PRO A 81 -3.56 13.26 -8.71
C PRO A 81 -2.49 12.43 -7.98
N ARG A 82 -1.53 11.94 -8.75
CA ARG A 82 -0.42 11.08 -8.29
C ARG A 82 0.34 11.61 -7.07
N ASN A 83 0.49 12.93 -6.94
CA ASN A 83 1.27 13.54 -5.86
C ASN A 83 0.69 13.28 -4.46
N LEU A 84 -0.60 12.96 -4.34
CA LEU A 84 -1.22 12.55 -3.07
C LEU A 84 -0.60 11.25 -2.53
N TYR A 85 -0.10 10.38 -3.41
CA TYR A 85 0.39 9.06 -3.07
C TYR A 85 1.87 9.01 -2.68
N PHE A 86 2.62 10.10 -2.86
CA PHE A 86 4.07 10.08 -2.65
C PHE A 86 4.47 9.67 -1.23
N ASN A 87 3.85 10.28 -0.21
CA ASN A 87 4.20 9.99 1.18
C ASN A 87 3.75 8.59 1.60
N LEU A 88 2.57 8.15 1.14
CA LEU A 88 2.08 6.78 1.34
C LEU A 88 3.04 5.76 0.72
N ALA A 89 3.36 5.94 -0.56
CA ALA A 89 4.25 5.06 -1.30
C ALA A 89 5.64 5.01 -0.67
N LYS A 90 6.15 6.13 -0.17
CA LYS A 90 7.44 6.19 0.53
C LYS A 90 7.44 5.32 1.79
N GLU A 91 6.47 5.50 2.68
CA GLU A 91 6.43 4.75 3.94
C GLU A 91 6.18 3.25 3.70
N VAL A 92 5.31 2.90 2.75
CA VAL A 92 5.10 1.51 2.33
C VAL A 92 6.38 0.91 1.74
N TYR A 93 7.08 1.63 0.85
CA TYR A 93 8.32 1.15 0.24
C TYR A 93 9.41 0.88 1.28
N GLU A 94 9.57 1.81 2.23
CA GLU A 94 10.53 1.68 3.34
C GLU A 94 10.19 0.48 4.23
N PHE A 95 8.90 0.30 4.59
CA PHE A 95 8.42 -0.83 5.36
C PHE A 95 8.68 -2.17 4.64
N LEU A 96 8.22 -2.32 3.39
CA LEU A 96 8.39 -3.56 2.62
C LEU A 96 9.87 -3.89 2.37
N THR A 97 10.70 -2.89 2.13
CA THR A 97 12.15 -3.06 1.97
C THR A 97 12.81 -3.50 3.28
N HIS A 98 12.36 -2.96 4.42
CA HIS A 98 12.84 -3.39 5.73
C HIS A 98 12.49 -4.86 6.00
N GLU A 99 11.22 -5.23 5.85
CA GLU A 99 10.75 -6.59 6.10
C GLU A 99 11.46 -7.61 5.21
N LEU A 100 11.68 -7.30 3.92
CA LEU A 100 12.42 -8.19 3.02
C LEU A 100 13.89 -8.40 3.45
N LYS A 101 14.52 -7.43 4.14
CA LYS A 101 15.91 -7.56 4.62
C LYS A 101 16.03 -8.39 5.89
N GLN A 102 14.94 -8.57 6.64
CA GLN A 102 14.91 -9.37 7.87
C GLN A 102 14.64 -10.86 7.59
N LEU A 103 14.28 -11.20 6.35
CA LEU A 103 14.09 -12.56 5.84
C LEU A 103 15.38 -13.15 5.25
#